data_AF-A0A8S1GQH8-F1
#
_entry.id   AF-A0A8S1GQH8-F1
#
_cell.length_a   1.000
_cell.length_b   1.000
_cell.length_c   1.000
_cell.angle_alpha   90.00
_cell.angle_beta   90.00
_cell.angle_gamma   90.00
#
_symmetry.space_group_name_H-M   'P 1'
#
loop_
_entity.id
_entity.type
_entity.pdbx_description
1 polymer ?
#
loop_
_entity_poly.entity_id
_entity_poly.type
_entity_poly.pdbx_seq_one_letter_code
_entity_poly.pdbx_strand_id
1 'polypeptide(L)'
;MVNEAGELETFPRVNSFPGGARVSLRMYNGTEETIEVFWMNFRGFPIFYARLFSHDHLTVTTYERHPWIFRRKKDGLALTVNKEKIYMPVPAPPLENPDPSTVNYTNIEISLPVLSLLELSSRKLMATVPRVVISQLVPKTIVEYLDDLYLEEARYTMLSALLINRHTRNVEDHERN
;
A
#
# COMPACT_ATOMS: atom_id res chain seq x y z
N MET A 1 1.56 11.22 -3.45
CA MET A 1 2.60 11.62 -4.43
C MET A 1 1.94 12.62 -5.36
N VAL A 2 2.53 13.78 -5.58
CA VAL A 2 1.96 14.79 -6.48
C VAL A 2 2.41 14.46 -7.91
N ASN A 3 1.50 14.33 -8.86
CA ASN A 3 1.85 14.12 -10.26
C ASN A 3 2.39 15.41 -10.90
N GLU A 4 2.87 15.32 -12.14
CA GLU A 4 3.40 16.48 -12.90
C GLU A 4 2.37 17.60 -13.10
N ALA A 5 1.08 17.34 -12.87
CA ALA A 5 -0.02 18.30 -12.93
C ALA A 5 -0.38 18.92 -11.56
N GLY A 6 0.35 18.63 -10.49
CA GLY A 6 0.07 19.17 -9.16
C GLY A 6 -1.03 18.43 -8.39
N GLU A 7 -1.54 17.30 -8.91
CA GLU A 7 -2.57 16.52 -8.24
C GLU A 7 -1.95 15.47 -7.31
N LEU A 8 -2.37 15.46 -6.04
CA LEU A 8 -2.09 14.37 -5.12
C LEU A 8 -2.72 13.06 -5.66
N GLU A 9 -1.91 12.22 -6.28
CA GLU A 9 -2.27 10.87 -6.68
C GLU A 9 -2.11 9.90 -5.49
N THR A 10 -3.25 9.34 -5.08
CA THR A 10 -3.36 8.33 -4.02
C THR A 10 -2.73 7.01 -4.44
N PHE A 11 -2.77 6.67 -5.73
CA PHE A 11 -2.13 5.48 -6.31
C PHE A 11 -1.29 5.88 -7.53
N PRO A 12 -0.10 5.28 -7.72
CA PRO A 12 0.73 5.51 -8.89
C PRO A 12 0.06 4.96 -10.15
N ARG A 13 0.30 5.64 -11.29
CA ARG A 13 -0.10 5.15 -12.62
C ARG A 13 0.87 4.07 -13.10
N VAL A 14 0.61 2.83 -12.72
CA VAL A 14 1.39 1.66 -13.16
C VAL A 14 0.45 0.51 -13.48
N ASN A 15 0.74 -0.18 -14.58
CA ASN A 15 -0.10 -1.25 -15.10
C ASN A 15 0.61 -2.60 -14.90
N SER A 16 -0.16 -3.66 -14.64
CA SER A 16 0.36 -5.01 -14.82
C SER A 16 0.63 -5.28 -16.30
N PHE A 17 1.67 -6.07 -16.57
CA PHE A 17 1.95 -6.60 -17.90
C PHE A 17 1.36 -8.02 -18.03
N PRO A 18 0.61 -8.35 -19.10
CA PRO A 18 0.14 -9.71 -19.31
C PRO A 18 1.31 -10.63 -19.69
N GLY A 19 1.67 -11.55 -18.80
CA GLY A 19 2.73 -12.54 -19.02
C GLY A 19 3.79 -12.51 -17.92
N GLY A 20 4.90 -13.22 -18.15
CA GLY A 20 5.97 -13.40 -17.15
C GLY A 20 5.84 -14.70 -16.38
N ALA A 21 6.90 -15.04 -15.65
CA ALA A 21 6.91 -16.25 -14.82
C ALA A 21 5.94 -16.12 -13.64
N ARG A 22 5.35 -17.25 -13.23
CA ARG A 22 4.57 -17.33 -11.99
C ARG A 22 5.52 -17.17 -10.81
N VAL A 23 5.17 -16.28 -9.87
CA VAL A 23 5.95 -16.01 -8.66
C VAL A 23 5.06 -16.26 -7.44
N SER A 24 5.54 -17.10 -6.52
CA SER A 24 4.94 -17.25 -5.20
C SER A 24 5.56 -16.22 -4.26
N LEU A 25 4.78 -15.28 -3.76
CA LEU A 25 5.22 -14.28 -2.81
C LEU A 25 4.78 -14.62 -1.40
N ARG A 26 5.64 -14.30 -0.44
CA ARG A 26 5.26 -14.20 0.97
C ARG A 26 5.57 -12.79 1.46
N MET A 27 4.53 -12.04 1.75
CA MET A 27 4.58 -10.64 2.15
C MET A 27 4.44 -10.54 3.66
N TYR A 28 5.45 -10.01 4.33
CA TYR A 28 5.46 -9.82 5.78
C TYR A 28 5.19 -8.36 6.11
N ASN A 29 4.29 -8.09 7.06
CA ASN A 29 4.14 -6.78 7.65
C ASN A 29 5.19 -6.59 8.75
N GLY A 30 6.30 -5.92 8.45
CA GLY A 30 7.33 -5.57 9.43
C GLY A 30 6.99 -4.34 10.28
N THR A 31 5.71 -3.94 10.35
CA THR A 31 5.26 -2.73 11.04
C THR A 31 4.19 -3.04 12.08
N GLU A 32 4.00 -2.11 13.02
CA GLU A 32 2.92 -2.14 14.01
C GLU A 32 1.55 -1.74 13.46
N GLU A 33 1.49 -1.38 12.19
CA GLU A 33 0.33 -0.75 11.59
C GLU A 33 -0.47 -1.77 10.78
N THR A 34 -1.79 -1.59 10.64
CA THR A 34 -2.55 -2.36 9.66
C THR A 34 -2.27 -1.86 8.25
N ILE A 35 -1.97 -2.78 7.34
CA ILE A 35 -1.66 -2.51 5.93
C ILE A 35 -2.83 -2.96 5.06
N GLU A 36 -3.15 -2.15 4.06
CA GLU A 36 -4.02 -2.53 2.95
C GLU A 36 -3.15 -2.80 1.72
N VAL A 37 -3.29 -4.01 1.18
CA VAL A 37 -2.51 -4.54 0.06
C VAL A 37 -3.32 -4.40 -1.21
N PHE A 38 -2.71 -3.80 -2.24
CA PHE A 38 -3.33 -3.58 -3.54
C PHE A 38 -2.45 -4.15 -4.65
N TRP A 39 -3.11 -4.78 -5.62
CA TRP A 39 -2.51 -5.15 -6.90
C TRP A 39 -3.04 -4.18 -7.98
N MET A 40 -2.17 -3.64 -8.84
CA MET A 40 -2.66 -2.84 -9.97
C MET A 40 -2.95 -3.74 -11.15
N ASN A 41 -4.19 -3.72 -11.64
CA ASN A 41 -4.57 -4.55 -12.78
C ASN A 41 -3.93 -4.07 -14.11
N PHE A 42 -4.22 -4.76 -15.21
CA PHE A 42 -3.69 -4.44 -16.54
C PHE A 42 -4.07 -3.05 -17.07
N ARG A 43 -5.10 -2.41 -16.48
CA ARG A 43 -5.56 -1.06 -16.83
C ARG A 43 -5.02 0.01 -15.87
N GLY A 44 -4.17 -0.37 -14.91
CA GLY A 44 -3.62 0.55 -13.93
C GLY A 44 -4.59 0.95 -12.83
N PHE A 45 -5.67 0.19 -12.62
CA PHE A 45 -6.58 0.42 -11.50
C PHE A 45 -6.16 -0.42 -10.29
N PRO A 46 -6.15 0.15 -9.08
CA PRO A 46 -5.87 -0.58 -7.87
C PRO A 46 -7.01 -1.57 -7.57
N ILE A 47 -6.65 -2.81 -7.32
CA ILE A 47 -7.54 -3.87 -6.85
C ILE A 47 -7.14 -4.16 -5.40
N PHE A 48 -8.08 -3.93 -4.48
CA PHE A 48 -7.89 -4.36 -3.10
C PHE A 48 -7.73 -5.87 -3.05
N TYR A 49 -6.68 -6.32 -2.37
CA TYR A 49 -6.34 -7.73 -2.27
C TYR A 49 -6.59 -8.27 -0.86
N ALA A 50 -6.00 -7.63 0.15
CA ALA A 50 -6.17 -8.05 1.54
C ALA A 50 -5.82 -6.93 2.53
N ARG A 51 -6.21 -7.15 3.79
CA ARG A 51 -5.65 -6.46 4.95
C ARG A 51 -4.62 -7.35 5.61
N LEU A 52 -3.50 -6.76 5.97
CA LEU A 52 -2.43 -7.42 6.70
C LEU A 52 -2.26 -6.74 8.06
N PHE A 53 -2.48 -7.49 9.14
CA PHE A 53 -2.35 -6.97 10.50
C PHE A 53 -0.89 -6.85 10.92
N SER A 54 -0.64 -6.16 12.04
CA SER A 54 0.70 -6.00 12.62
C SER A 54 1.40 -7.36 12.74
N HIS A 55 2.63 -7.45 12.22
CA HIS A 55 3.46 -8.67 12.22
C HIS A 55 2.87 -9.91 11.53
N ASP A 56 1.80 -9.75 10.76
CA ASP A 56 1.18 -10.83 10.01
C ASP A 56 1.83 -11.01 8.62
N HIS A 57 1.49 -12.11 7.94
CA HIS A 57 1.98 -12.40 6.60
C HIS A 57 0.88 -12.88 5.64
N LEU A 58 1.04 -12.51 4.36
CA LEU A 58 0.17 -12.92 3.27
C LEU A 58 0.97 -13.72 2.26
N THR A 59 0.47 -14.89 1.89
CA THR A 59 1.04 -15.69 0.81
C THR A 59 0.17 -15.55 -0.44
N VAL A 60 0.78 -15.21 -1.58
CA VAL A 60 0.06 -15.01 -2.85
C VAL A 60 0.82 -15.60 -4.03
N THR A 61 0.10 -16.25 -4.94
CA THR A 61 0.60 -16.51 -6.30
C THR A 61 0.31 -15.30 -7.17
N THR A 62 1.35 -14.75 -7.81
CA THR A 62 1.24 -13.67 -8.79
C THR A 62 2.15 -13.94 -9.99
N TYR A 63 2.38 -12.93 -10.83
CA TYR A 63 3.28 -12.99 -11.96
C TYR A 63 4.34 -11.89 -11.86
N GLU A 64 5.47 -12.10 -12.54
CA GLU A 64 6.47 -11.07 -12.73
C GLU A 64 5.83 -9.77 -13.23
N ARG A 65 6.38 -8.62 -12.80
CA ARG A 65 5.93 -7.28 -13.25
C ARG A 65 4.46 -6.95 -12.92
N HIS A 66 3.81 -7.70 -12.05
CA HIS A 66 2.55 -7.28 -11.43
C HIS A 66 2.85 -6.30 -10.28
N PRO A 67 2.59 -4.99 -10.41
CA PRO A 67 2.84 -4.02 -9.35
C PRO A 67 1.99 -4.27 -8.11
N TRP A 68 2.66 -4.32 -6.96
CA TRP A 68 2.07 -4.38 -5.63
C TRP A 68 2.31 -3.09 -4.87
N ILE A 69 1.27 -2.62 -4.19
CA ILE A 69 1.25 -1.37 -3.46
C ILE A 69 0.73 -1.62 -2.05
N PHE A 70 1.42 -1.04 -1.09
CA PHE A 70 1.15 -1.22 0.32
C PHE A 70 0.84 0.14 0.93
N ARG A 71 -0.32 0.25 1.57
CA ARG A 71 -0.81 1.49 2.16
C ARG A 71 -1.14 1.26 3.61
N ARG A 72 -0.71 2.18 4.47
CA ARG A 72 -1.12 2.17 5.87
C ARG A 72 -2.60 2.51 5.95
N LYS A 73 -3.39 1.65 6.59
CA LYS A 73 -4.85 1.78 6.66
C LYS A 73 -5.30 3.14 7.23
N LYS A 74 -4.60 3.64 8.25
CA LYS A 74 -5.08 4.80 9.03
C LYS A 74 -5.08 6.11 8.25
N ASP A 75 -4.09 6.33 7.39
CA ASP A 75 -3.86 7.63 6.74
C ASP A 75 -3.39 7.53 5.29
N GLY A 76 -3.36 6.33 4.73
CA GLY A 76 -2.95 6.11 3.34
C GLY A 76 -1.46 6.28 3.08
N LEU A 77 -0.62 6.39 4.11
CA LEU A 77 0.84 6.50 3.92
C LEU A 77 1.35 5.35 3.05
N ALA A 78 2.11 5.67 2.00
CA ALA A 78 2.77 4.67 1.16
C ALA A 78 3.85 3.95 1.97
N LEU A 79 3.76 2.62 2.02
CA LEU A 79 4.79 1.78 2.63
C LEU A 79 5.75 1.27 1.55
N THR A 80 6.91 0.79 1.98
CA THR A 80 7.98 0.40 1.07
C THR A 80 8.41 -1.05 1.25
N VAL A 81 8.84 -1.64 0.15
CA VAL A 81 9.56 -2.91 0.11
C VAL A 81 10.90 -2.62 -0.57
N ASN A 82 12.02 -2.98 0.07
CA ASN A 82 13.35 -2.64 -0.44
C ASN A 82 13.52 -1.14 -0.77
N LYS A 83 12.93 -0.26 0.05
CA LYS A 83 12.90 1.21 -0.10
C LYS A 83 12.08 1.74 -1.28
N GLU A 84 11.44 0.87 -2.05
CA GLU A 84 10.57 1.24 -3.17
C GLU A 84 9.10 1.20 -2.79
N LYS A 85 8.30 2.14 -3.28
CA LYS A 85 6.85 2.24 -3.00
C LYS A 85 6.00 1.31 -3.86
N ILE A 86 6.58 0.80 -4.95
CA ILE A 86 5.94 -0.13 -5.87
C ILE A 86 6.83 -1.36 -5.89
N TYR A 87 6.31 -2.50 -5.45
CA TYR A 87 7.03 -3.74 -5.53
C TYR A 87 6.68 -4.47 -6.83
N MET A 88 7.72 -4.82 -7.59
CA MET A 88 7.61 -5.67 -8.78
C MET A 88 8.14 -7.07 -8.43
N PRO A 89 7.32 -8.12 -8.52
CA PRO A 89 7.73 -9.48 -8.20
C PRO A 89 8.86 -9.94 -9.12
N VAL A 90 9.88 -10.54 -8.50
CA VAL A 90 10.95 -11.27 -9.16
C VAL A 90 10.94 -12.71 -8.62
N PRO A 91 11.12 -13.74 -9.47
CA PRO A 91 11.18 -15.12 -9.00
C PRO A 91 12.32 -15.30 -8.01
N ALA A 92 12.06 -16.06 -6.96
CA ALA A 92 13.12 -16.46 -6.03
C ALA A 92 14.18 -17.29 -6.78
N PRO A 93 15.47 -17.18 -6.38
CA PRO A 93 16.51 -18.06 -6.90
C PRO A 93 16.08 -19.53 -6.78
N PRO A 94 16.41 -20.40 -7.76
CA PRO A 94 16.10 -21.81 -7.67
C PRO A 94 16.63 -22.41 -6.36
N LEU A 95 15.81 -23.21 -5.69
CA LEU A 95 16.26 -23.95 -4.52
C LEU A 95 17.24 -25.05 -4.97
N GLU A 96 18.30 -25.26 -4.19
CA GLU A 96 19.17 -26.42 -4.37
C GLU A 96 18.47 -27.67 -3.81
N ASN A 97 18.24 -28.67 -4.67
CA ASN A 97 17.56 -29.92 -4.33
C ASN A 97 16.19 -29.75 -3.64
N PRO A 98 15.21 -29.07 -4.29
CA PRO A 98 13.90 -28.90 -3.68
C PRO A 98 13.18 -30.24 -3.58
N ASP A 99 12.57 -30.49 -2.42
CA ASP A 99 11.51 -31.47 -2.32
C ASP A 99 10.35 -31.03 -3.26
N PRO A 100 9.70 -31.95 -4.00
CA PRO A 100 8.58 -31.62 -4.89
C PRO A 100 7.43 -30.83 -4.24
N SER A 101 7.27 -30.91 -2.92
CA SER A 101 6.26 -30.19 -2.14
C SER A 101 6.69 -28.78 -1.71
N THR A 102 7.97 -28.42 -1.89
CA THR A 102 8.50 -27.13 -1.45
C THR A 102 8.10 -26.01 -2.40
N VAL A 103 7.33 -25.05 -1.89
CA VAL A 103 7.05 -23.82 -2.63
C VAL A 103 8.20 -22.83 -2.42
N ASN A 104 8.85 -22.44 -3.52
CA ASN A 104 9.90 -21.43 -3.50
C ASN A 104 9.28 -20.03 -3.43
N TYR A 105 9.18 -19.47 -2.22
CA TYR A 105 8.63 -18.14 -2.00
C TYR A 105 9.68 -17.05 -2.15
N THR A 106 9.37 -16.00 -2.93
CA THR A 106 10.06 -14.72 -2.78
C THR A 106 9.50 -14.03 -1.54
N ASN A 107 10.30 -13.97 -0.48
CA ASN A 107 9.95 -13.30 0.76
C ASN A 107 10.18 -11.79 0.62
N ILE A 108 9.20 -10.99 1.02
CA ILE A 108 9.33 -9.54 1.08
C ILE A 108 8.88 -9.02 2.43
N GLU A 109 9.53 -7.97 2.91
CA GLU A 109 9.16 -7.28 4.12
C GLU A 109 8.66 -5.87 3.79
N ILE A 110 7.47 -5.56 4.27
CA ILE A 110 6.85 -4.25 4.12
C ILE A 110 7.23 -3.42 5.34
N SER A 111 7.77 -2.23 5.08
CA SER A 111 8.32 -1.33 6.10
C SER A 111 7.79 0.10 5.93
N LEU A 112 7.89 0.90 6.99
CA LEU A 112 7.65 2.34 6.90
C LEU A 112 8.73 3.00 6.02
N PRO A 113 8.37 3.97 5.17
CA PRO A 113 9.36 4.75 4.44
C PRO A 113 10.17 5.62 5.41
N VAL A 114 11.37 6.03 4.98
CA VAL A 114 12.11 7.10 5.66
C VAL A 114 11.41 8.43 5.37
N LEU A 115 10.71 8.95 6.38
CA LEU A 115 10.04 10.25 6.31
C LEU A 115 10.96 11.37 6.76
N SER A 116 10.71 12.58 6.26
CA SER A 116 11.30 13.77 6.86
C SER A 116 10.80 13.93 8.29
N LEU A 117 11.61 14.56 9.16
CA LEU A 117 11.18 14.86 10.52
C LEU A 117 9.89 15.72 10.53
N LEU A 118 9.78 16.66 9.59
CA LEU A 118 8.58 17.47 9.41
C LEU A 118 7.35 16.59 9.17
N GLU A 119 7.40 15.67 8.21
CA GLU A 119 6.26 14.80 7.90
C GLU A 119 5.93 13.86 9.07
N LEU A 120 6.94 13.27 9.71
CA LEU A 120 6.76 12.38 10.85
C LEU A 120 6.10 13.11 12.04
N SER A 121 6.63 14.28 12.41
CA SER A 121 6.09 15.13 13.47
C SER A 121 4.69 15.63 13.13
N SER A 122 4.44 16.03 11.88
CA SER A 122 3.12 16.44 11.38
C SER A 122 2.09 15.34 11.52
N ARG A 123 2.37 14.13 11.02
CA ARG A 123 1.45 12.98 11.14
C ARG A 123 1.20 12.60 12.60
N LYS A 124 2.22 12.69 13.47
CA LYS A 124 2.06 12.45 14.91
C LYS A 124 1.19 13.52 15.57
N LEU A 125 1.37 14.78 15.21
CA LEU A 125 0.57 15.90 15.70
C LEU A 125 -0.90 15.74 15.29
N MET A 126 -1.17 15.48 14.02
CA MET A 126 -2.52 15.27 13.48
C MET A 126 -3.26 14.12 14.19
N ALA A 127 -2.56 13.04 14.54
CA ALA A 127 -3.13 11.91 15.23
C ALA A 127 -3.38 12.14 16.74
N THR A 128 -2.76 13.17 17.33
CA THR A 128 -2.78 13.41 18.78
C THR A 128 -3.58 14.64 19.18
N VAL A 129 -3.63 15.67 18.32
CA VAL A 129 -4.20 16.99 18.64
C VAL A 129 -5.35 17.30 17.66
N PRO A 130 -6.50 17.81 18.14
CA PRO A 130 -7.58 18.23 17.26
C PRO A 130 -7.14 19.34 16.29
N ARG A 131 -7.57 19.25 15.02
CA ARG A 131 -7.19 20.21 13.96
C ARG A 131 -7.44 21.68 14.32
N VAL A 132 -8.56 21.97 15.00
CA VAL A 132 -8.92 23.33 15.46
C VAL A 132 -7.90 23.90 16.44
N VAL A 133 -7.27 23.05 17.25
CA VAL A 133 -6.23 23.45 18.20
C VAL A 133 -4.89 23.61 17.47
N ILE A 134 -4.58 22.71 16.53
CA ILE A 134 -3.33 22.77 15.77
C ILE A 134 -3.17 24.11 15.04
N SER A 135 -4.24 24.61 14.41
CA SER A 135 -4.18 25.89 13.67
C SER A 135 -3.87 27.11 14.54
N GLN A 136 -3.97 26.98 15.86
CA GLN A 136 -3.60 28.02 16.84
C GLN A 136 -2.18 27.83 17.39
N LEU A 137 -1.60 26.62 17.29
CA LEU A 137 -0.33 26.26 17.90
C LEU A 137 0.87 26.38 16.96
N VAL A 138 0.65 26.32 15.64
CA VAL A 138 1.72 26.26 14.65
C VAL A 138 1.66 27.43 13.66
N PRO A 139 2.80 27.81 13.04
CA PRO A 139 2.81 28.83 12.00
C PRO A 139 1.90 28.48 10.83
N LYS A 140 1.35 29.49 10.15
CA LYS A 140 0.45 29.32 9.00
C LYS A 140 1.02 28.40 7.90
N THR A 141 2.32 28.49 7.63
CA THR A 141 3.00 27.64 6.65
C THR A 141 2.94 26.15 7.01
N ILE A 142 2.97 25.82 8.30
CA ILE A 142 2.78 24.44 8.77
C ILE A 142 1.31 24.04 8.65
N VAL A 143 0.37 24.94 8.96
CA VAL A 143 -1.07 24.66 8.75
C VAL A 143 -1.36 24.32 7.29
N GLU A 144 -0.81 25.08 6.34
CA GLU A 144 -0.95 24.82 4.90
C GLU A 144 -0.40 23.43 4.53
N TYR A 145 0.77 23.05 5.04
CA TYR A 145 1.34 21.71 4.84
C TYR A 145 0.47 20.59 5.46
N LEU A 146 -0.12 20.84 6.63
CA LEU A 146 -1.00 19.87 7.29
C LEU A 146 -2.32 19.70 6.53
N ASP A 147 -2.84 20.76 5.93
CA ASP A 147 -4.06 20.69 5.12
C ASP A 147 -3.89 19.76 3.92
N ASP A 148 -2.71 19.75 3.29
CA ASP A 148 -2.37 18.78 2.23
C ASP A 148 -2.38 17.33 2.75
N LEU A 149 -1.84 17.10 3.95
CA LEU A 149 -1.83 15.77 4.58
C LEU A 149 -3.24 15.31 4.97
N TYR A 150 -4.07 16.20 5.54
CA TYR A 150 -5.48 15.90 5.81
C TYR A 150 -6.25 15.55 4.54
N LEU A 151 -5.95 16.26 3.44
CA LEU A 151 -6.56 16.00 2.15
C LEU A 151 -6.12 14.65 1.58
N GLU A 152 -4.84 14.28 1.72
CA GLU A 152 -4.33 12.94 1.36
C GLU A 152 -5.07 11.84 2.12
N GLU A 153 -5.16 11.98 3.45
CA GLU A 153 -5.84 11.03 4.34
C GLU A 153 -7.32 10.87 3.98
N ALA A 154 -8.04 11.98 3.78
CA ALA A 154 -9.45 11.97 3.43
C ALA A 154 -9.69 11.30 2.06
N ARG A 155 -8.86 11.63 1.06
CA ARG A 155 -8.93 11.02 -0.28
C ARG A 155 -8.67 9.53 -0.22
N TYR A 156 -7.64 9.11 0.51
CA TYR A 156 -7.31 7.71 0.67
C TYR A 156 -8.45 6.95 1.33
N THR A 157 -8.97 7.45 2.45
CA THR A 157 -10.04 6.81 3.22
C THR A 157 -11.30 6.59 2.38
N MET A 158 -11.69 7.60 1.59
CA MET A 158 -12.82 7.48 0.68
C MET A 158 -12.57 6.44 -0.42
N LEU A 159 -11.39 6.49 -1.04
CA LEU A 159 -11.06 5.60 -2.15
C LEU A 159 -10.89 4.15 -1.70
N SER A 160 -10.20 3.89 -0.59
CA SER A 160 -10.00 2.55 -0.05
C SER A 160 -11.34 1.89 0.30
N ALA A 161 -12.26 2.63 0.94
CA ALA A 161 -13.61 2.15 1.22
C ALA A 161 -14.36 1.74 -0.05
N LEU A 162 -14.30 2.54 -1.11
CA LEU A 162 -14.92 2.22 -2.40
C LEU A 162 -14.32 0.96 -3.05
N LEU A 163 -12.99 0.83 -3.03
CA LEU A 163 -12.29 -0.32 -3.61
C LEU A 163 -12.61 -1.61 -2.87
N ILE A 164 -12.67 -1.56 -1.54
CA ILE A 164 -13.02 -2.71 -0.69
C ILE A 164 -14.47 -3.12 -0.93
N ASN A 165 -15.42 -2.16 -0.93
CA ASN A 165 -16.82 -2.46 -1.19
C ASN A 165 -17.03 -3.09 -2.57
N ARG A 166 -16.29 -2.62 -3.59
CA ARG A 166 -16.31 -3.21 -4.93
C ARG A 166 -15.78 -4.65 -4.91
N HIS A 167 -14.70 -4.90 -4.18
CA HIS A 167 -14.14 -6.25 -4.03
C HIS A 167 -15.14 -7.20 -3.36
N THR A 168 -15.73 -6.80 -2.23
CA THR A 168 -16.71 -7.63 -1.49
C THR A 168 -17.92 -8.00 -2.36
N ARG A 169 -18.49 -7.04 -3.10
CA ARG A 169 -19.63 -7.32 -4.00
C ARG A 169 -19.28 -8.34 -5.08
N ASN A 170 -18.10 -8.19 -5.70
CA ASN A 170 -17.66 -9.12 -6.73
C ASN A 170 -17.50 -10.55 -6.18
N VAL A 171 -17.01 -10.71 -4.94
CA VAL A 171 -16.87 -12.03 -4.30
C VAL A 171 -18.25 -12.65 -4.04
N GLU A 172 -19.19 -11.89 -3.46
CA GLU A 172 -20.55 -12.37 -3.21
C GLU A 172 -21.32 -12.77 -4.48
N ASP A 173 -21.07 -12.10 -5.61
CA ASP A 173 -21.69 -12.44 -6.88
C ASP A 173 -21.11 -13.75 -7.49
N HIS A 174 -19.84 -14.06 -7.20
CA HIS A 174 -19.22 -15.33 -7.65
C HIS A 174 -19.64 -16.53 -6.80
N GLU A 175 -20.00 -16.34 -5.53
CA GLU A 175 -20.47 -17.43 -4.65
C GLU A 175 -21.95 -17.80 -4.87
N ARG A 176 -22.71 -17.00 -5.64
CA ARG A 176 -24.15 -17.22 -5.94
C ARG A 176 -24.41 -17.89 -7.30
N ASN A 177 -23.39 -18.12 -8.11
CA ASN A 177 -23.47 -18.79 -9.43
C ASN A 177 -22.77 -20.15 -9.41
#